data_AF-K2DP42-F1
#
_entry.id   AF-K2DP42-F1
#
_cell.length_a   1.000
_cell.length_b   1.000
_cell.length_c   1.000
_cell.angle_alpha   90.00
_cell.angle_beta   90.00
_cell.angle_gamma   90.00
#
_symmetry.space_group_name_H-M   'P 1'
#
loop_
_entity.id
_entity.type
_entity.pdbx_description
1 polymer ?
#
loop_
_entity_poly.entity_id
_entity_poly.type
_entity_poly.pdbx_seq_one_letter_code
_entity_poly.pdbx_strand_id
1 'polypeptide(L)'
;MVDADYDAERWFDITKGLENEPESGKRCPLCFRMRMDVAAKYAKENNFDIWSSSLTFGRNKKSDVISPIGLSLQEKYGVEYYVEDWKKKGRQERSNQLVCDMNIYRQDYCGCAYSLRDKKLWEINKKQEEK
;
A
#
# COMPACT_ATOMS: atom_id res chain seq x y z
N MET A 1 11.64 9.72 -12.23
CA MET A 1 11.07 9.26 -10.95
C MET A 1 11.22 10.41 -9.98
N VAL A 2 10.13 10.83 -9.34
CA VAL A 2 10.18 11.89 -8.32
C VAL A 2 10.24 11.19 -6.98
N ASP A 3 11.30 11.46 -6.23
CA ASP A 3 11.43 10.98 -4.87
C ASP A 3 10.72 11.96 -3.93
N ALA A 4 9.97 11.42 -2.97
CA ALA A 4 9.31 12.20 -1.94
C ALA A 4 9.92 11.80 -0.60
N ASP A 5 10.03 12.75 0.33
CA ASP A 5 10.70 12.50 1.59
C ASP A 5 10.14 11.28 2.32
N TYR A 6 11.05 10.41 2.76
CA TYR A 6 10.70 9.23 3.55
C TYR A 6 10.40 9.63 5.00
N ASP A 7 9.21 10.19 5.22
CA ASP A 7 8.76 10.72 6.50
C ASP A 7 8.36 9.60 7.48
N ALA A 8 9.37 8.93 8.03
CA ALA A 8 9.18 7.85 8.99
C ALA A 8 8.56 8.34 10.31
N GLU A 9 8.96 9.52 10.79
CA GLU A 9 8.49 10.09 12.06
C GLU A 9 6.98 10.33 12.02
N ARG A 10 6.46 10.98 10.98
CA ARG A 10 5.01 11.16 10.81
C ARG A 10 4.31 9.82 10.68
N TRP A 11 4.91 8.84 10.01
CA TRP A 11 4.30 7.52 9.90
C TRP A 11 4.18 6.83 11.28
N PHE A 12 5.19 6.91 12.13
CA PHE A 12 5.13 6.39 13.49
C PHE A 12 4.10 7.14 14.35
N ASP A 13 4.01 8.46 14.20
CA ASP A 13 3.02 9.27 14.93
C ASP A 13 1.59 8.87 14.58
N ILE A 14 1.24 8.81 13.28
CA ILE A 14 -0.13 8.45 12.87
C ILE A 14 -0.49 6.98 13.14
N THR A 15 0.51 6.11 13.37
CA THR A 15 0.27 4.68 13.64
C THR A 15 0.43 4.31 15.12
N LYS A 16 0.69 5.29 15.98
CA LYS A 16 0.79 5.11 17.43
C LYS A 16 -0.50 4.52 18.02
N GLY A 17 -0.36 3.52 18.87
CA GLY A 17 -1.47 2.76 19.44
C GLY A 17 -2.05 1.68 18.51
N LEU A 18 -1.56 1.56 17.27
CA LEU A 18 -1.95 0.54 16.30
C LEU A 18 -0.78 -0.40 15.94
N GLU A 19 0.21 -0.49 16.83
CA GLU A 19 1.43 -1.27 16.62
C GLU A 19 1.13 -2.77 16.51
N ASN A 20 0.10 -3.24 17.23
CA ASN A 20 -0.32 -4.64 17.26
C ASN A 20 -1.49 -4.95 16.32
N GLU A 21 -2.00 -3.96 15.58
CA GLU A 21 -3.02 -4.22 14.56
C GLU A 21 -2.46 -5.12 13.45
N PRO A 22 -3.22 -6.14 13.01
CA PRO A 22 -2.77 -7.03 11.94
C PRO A 22 -2.64 -6.28 10.61
N GLU A 23 -1.92 -6.88 9.66
CA GLU A 23 -1.95 -6.41 8.27
C GLU A 23 -3.40 -6.40 7.76
N SER A 24 -3.78 -5.35 7.02
CA SER A 24 -5.16 -5.06 6.60
C SER A 24 -6.11 -4.62 7.73
N GLY A 25 -5.60 -4.47 8.96
CA GLY A 25 -6.31 -3.86 10.09
C GLY A 25 -6.34 -2.33 10.04
N LYS A 26 -6.67 -1.69 11.17
CA LYS A 26 -6.94 -0.24 11.25
C LYS A 26 -5.74 0.64 10.90
N ARG A 27 -4.53 0.11 11.03
CA ARG A 27 -3.28 0.81 10.68
C ARG A 27 -3.15 1.08 9.17
N CYS A 28 -3.55 0.13 8.33
CA CYS A 28 -3.30 0.18 6.89
C CYS A 28 -3.99 1.36 6.18
N PRO A 29 -5.27 1.69 6.44
CA PRO A 29 -5.91 2.88 5.89
C PRO A 29 -5.16 4.19 6.17
N LEU A 30 -4.62 4.37 7.38
CA LEU A 30 -3.83 5.56 7.74
C LEU A 30 -2.54 5.65 6.92
N CYS A 31 -1.85 4.53 6.81
CA CYS A 31 -0.65 4.35 6.00
C CYS A 31 -0.89 4.66 4.51
N PHE A 32 -2.02 4.21 3.96
CA PHE A 32 -2.42 4.49 2.56
C PHE A 32 -2.76 5.95 2.37
N ARG A 33 -3.57 6.54 3.26
CA ARG A 33 -3.96 7.94 3.22
C ARG A 33 -2.75 8.85 3.23
N MET A 34 -1.80 8.64 4.14
CA MET A 34 -0.56 9.41 4.20
C MET A 34 0.21 9.39 2.88
N ARG A 35 0.37 8.22 2.26
CA ARG A 35 1.12 8.08 0.98
C ARG A 35 0.35 8.68 -0.20
N MET A 36 -0.95 8.45 -0.26
CA MET A 36 -1.81 8.97 -1.33
C MET A 36 -1.96 10.49 -1.24
N ASP A 37 -1.95 11.08 -0.05
CA ASP A 37 -1.99 12.53 0.17
C ASP A 37 -0.78 13.21 -0.49
N VAL A 38 0.42 12.63 -0.37
CA VAL A 38 1.63 13.11 -1.06
C VAL A 38 1.46 13.06 -2.58
N ALA A 39 0.97 11.96 -3.12
CA ALA A 39 0.77 11.80 -4.57
C ALA A 39 -0.29 12.76 -5.13
N ALA A 40 -1.43 12.91 -4.44
CA ALA A 40 -2.51 13.81 -4.83
C ALA A 40 -2.08 15.29 -4.74
N LYS A 41 -1.35 15.65 -3.68
CA LYS A 41 -0.77 16.98 -3.52
C LYS A 41 0.21 17.30 -4.65
N TYR A 42 1.13 16.37 -4.94
CA TYR A 42 2.08 16.52 -6.05
C TYR A 42 1.35 16.69 -7.38
N ALA A 43 0.29 15.90 -7.63
CA ALA A 43 -0.51 16.01 -8.84
C ALA A 43 -1.11 17.43 -9.00
N LYS A 44 -1.62 18.00 -7.91
CA LYS A 44 -2.17 19.36 -7.88
C LYS A 44 -1.12 20.43 -8.13
N GLU A 45 0.02 20.36 -7.44
CA GLU A 45 1.10 21.35 -7.54
C GLU A 45 1.74 21.40 -8.94
N ASN A 46 1.63 20.32 -9.71
CA ASN A 46 2.19 20.21 -11.05
C ASN A 46 1.13 20.25 -12.16
N ASN A 47 -0.12 20.59 -11.84
CA ASN A 47 -1.22 20.73 -12.79
C ASN A 47 -1.49 19.46 -13.63
N PHE A 48 -1.40 18.28 -13.01
CA PHE A 48 -1.88 17.06 -13.65
C PHE A 48 -3.41 17.01 -13.63
N ASP A 49 -4.01 16.46 -14.69
CA ASP A 49 -5.47 16.32 -14.78
C ASP A 49 -5.99 15.16 -13.92
N ILE A 50 -5.25 14.05 -13.90
CA ILE A 50 -5.67 12.77 -13.31
C ILE A 50 -4.49 12.16 -12.55
N TRP A 51 -4.76 11.53 -11.41
CA TRP A 51 -3.81 10.70 -10.68
C TRP A 51 -4.44 9.35 -10.28
N SER A 52 -3.61 8.36 -9.97
CA SER A 52 -4.07 7.04 -9.50
C SER A 52 -3.04 6.40 -8.58
N SER A 53 -3.37 5.23 -8.04
CA SER A 53 -2.50 4.44 -7.18
C SER A 53 -2.42 2.98 -7.63
N SER A 54 -1.23 2.39 -7.58
CA SER A 54 -1.02 0.96 -7.77
C SER A 54 -1.36 0.12 -6.54
N LEU A 55 -1.77 0.74 -5.42
CA LEU A 55 -2.03 0.05 -4.15
C LEU A 55 -3.11 -1.04 -4.27
N THR A 56 -4.08 -0.93 -5.16
CA THR A 56 -5.15 -1.93 -5.34
C THR A 56 -4.64 -3.26 -5.92
N PHE A 57 -3.40 -3.30 -6.44
CA PHE A 57 -2.76 -4.53 -6.90
C PHE A 57 -2.39 -5.52 -5.78
N GLY A 58 -2.26 -5.04 -4.53
CA GLY A 58 -1.86 -5.88 -3.41
C GLY A 58 -2.90 -6.96 -3.08
N ARG A 59 -2.44 -8.21 -2.86
CA ARG A 59 -3.31 -9.36 -2.52
C ARG A 59 -4.24 -9.04 -1.35
N ASN A 60 -3.67 -8.49 -0.28
CA ASN A 60 -4.39 -8.14 0.95
C ASN A 60 -4.97 -6.71 0.95
N LYS A 61 -4.71 -5.94 -0.11
CA LYS A 61 -5.14 -4.54 -0.24
C LYS A 61 -6.51 -4.49 -0.92
N LYS A 62 -7.55 -4.22 -0.16
CA LYS A 62 -8.94 -4.17 -0.66
C LYS A 62 -9.19 -2.84 -1.37
N SER A 63 -9.73 -2.90 -2.59
CA SER A 63 -10.09 -1.70 -3.36
C SER A 63 -11.12 -0.86 -2.61
N ASP A 64 -12.01 -1.51 -1.86
CA ASP A 64 -13.06 -0.85 -1.05
C ASP A 64 -12.49 -0.01 0.10
N VAL A 65 -11.24 -0.27 0.52
CA VAL A 65 -10.55 0.54 1.53
C VAL A 65 -9.77 1.69 0.89
N ILE A 66 -9.16 1.45 -0.28
CA ILE A 66 -8.28 2.41 -0.95
C ILE A 66 -9.06 3.45 -1.76
N SER A 67 -10.11 3.01 -2.47
CA SER A 67 -10.87 3.89 -3.36
C SER A 67 -11.52 5.07 -2.65
N PRO A 68 -12.17 4.88 -1.47
CA PRO A 68 -12.72 6.02 -0.72
C PRO A 68 -11.65 7.01 -0.26
N ILE A 69 -10.44 6.54 0.06
CA ILE A 69 -9.32 7.43 0.41
C ILE A 69 -8.96 8.30 -0.80
N GLY A 70 -8.80 7.70 -1.99
CA GLY A 70 -8.50 8.45 -3.21
C GLY A 70 -9.59 9.44 -3.59
N LEU A 71 -10.87 9.05 -3.50
CA LEU A 71 -12.00 9.95 -3.73
C LEU A 71 -12.00 11.14 -2.76
N SER A 72 -11.75 10.89 -1.47
CA SER A 72 -11.66 11.99 -0.49
C SER A 72 -10.48 12.95 -0.76
N LEU A 73 -9.41 12.45 -1.37
CA LEU A 73 -8.25 13.27 -1.75
C LEU A 73 -8.50 14.03 -3.06
N GLN A 74 -9.27 13.46 -3.98
CA GLN A 74 -9.79 14.19 -5.14
C GLN A 74 -10.62 15.39 -4.69
N GLU A 75 -11.54 15.21 -3.74
CA GLU A 75 -12.32 16.33 -3.18
C GLU A 75 -11.43 17.39 -2.53
N LYS A 76 -10.40 16.96 -1.79
CA LYS A 76 -9.46 17.87 -1.11
C LYS A 76 -8.59 18.68 -2.07
N TYR A 77 -8.04 18.07 -3.11
CA TYR A 77 -7.04 18.70 -3.99
C TYR A 77 -7.61 19.19 -5.33
N GLY A 78 -8.81 18.74 -5.69
CA GLY A 78 -9.45 19.07 -6.97
C GLY A 78 -8.71 18.48 -8.17
N VAL A 79 -8.14 17.27 -8.03
CA VAL A 79 -7.52 16.50 -9.11
C VAL A 79 -8.20 15.15 -9.19
N GLU A 80 -8.63 14.75 -10.39
CA GLU A 80 -9.40 13.52 -10.60
C GLU A 80 -8.59 12.29 -10.16
N TYR A 81 -9.20 11.47 -9.31
CA TYR A 81 -8.66 10.18 -8.90
C TYR A 81 -9.23 9.07 -9.78
N TYR A 82 -8.39 8.49 -10.63
CA TYR A 82 -8.77 7.34 -11.45
C TYR A 82 -8.89 6.09 -10.58
N VAL A 83 -10.13 5.72 -10.27
CA VAL A 83 -10.47 4.53 -9.48
C VAL A 83 -10.34 3.29 -10.36
N GLU A 84 -9.40 2.42 -10.02
CA GLU A 84 -9.22 1.14 -10.71
C GLU A 84 -8.80 0.03 -9.74
N ASP A 85 -9.41 -1.14 -9.91
CA ASP A 85 -9.02 -2.36 -9.22
C ASP A 85 -8.09 -3.15 -10.12
N TRP A 86 -6.78 -2.97 -9.89
CA TRP A 86 -5.76 -3.57 -10.75
C TRP A 86 -5.69 -5.11 -10.66
N LYS A 87 -6.44 -5.76 -9.76
CA LYS A 87 -6.50 -7.24 -9.67
C LYS A 87 -7.45 -7.86 -10.68
N LYS A 88 -8.45 -7.10 -11.16
CA LYS A 88 -9.49 -7.61 -12.07
C LYS A 88 -8.96 -7.81 -13.49
N LYS A 89 -9.79 -8.42 -14.34
CA LYS A 89 -9.54 -8.61 -15.80
C LYS A 89 -8.27 -9.41 -16.12
N GLY A 90 -7.93 -10.43 -15.31
CA GLY A 90 -6.78 -11.30 -15.55
C GLY A 90 -5.40 -10.67 -15.32
N ARG A 91 -5.33 -9.40 -14.88
CA ARG A 91 -4.07 -8.68 -14.64
C ARG A 91 -3.24 -9.32 -13.54
N GLN A 92 -3.89 -9.85 -12.50
CA GLN A 92 -3.19 -10.55 -11.41
C GLN A 92 -2.48 -11.81 -11.91
N GLU A 93 -3.14 -12.59 -12.77
CA GLU A 93 -2.56 -13.81 -13.34
C GLU A 93 -1.39 -13.49 -14.25
N ARG A 94 -1.56 -12.49 -15.13
CA ARG A 94 -0.48 -12.02 -15.99
C ARG A 94 0.74 -11.55 -15.19
N SER A 95 0.53 -10.85 -14.08
CA SER A 95 1.63 -10.43 -13.21
C SER A 95 2.33 -11.61 -12.54
N ASN A 96 1.58 -12.62 -12.07
CA ASN A 96 2.19 -13.82 -11.50
C ASN A 96 3.10 -14.51 -12.53
N GLN A 97 2.61 -14.64 -13.77
CA GLN A 97 3.39 -15.20 -14.88
C GLN A 97 4.66 -14.39 -15.13
N LEU A 98 4.55 -13.06 -15.25
CA LEU A 98 5.71 -12.19 -15.47
C LEU A 98 6.75 -12.28 -14.34
N VAL A 99 6.29 -12.39 -13.09
CA VAL A 99 7.19 -12.55 -11.94
C VAL A 99 7.99 -13.85 -12.04
N CYS A 100 7.36 -14.95 -12.44
CA CYS A 100 8.02 -16.23 -12.65
C CYS A 100 8.97 -16.19 -13.86
N ASP A 101 8.50 -15.69 -15.01
CA ASP A 101 9.26 -15.64 -16.26
C ASP A 101 10.52 -14.77 -16.14
N MET A 102 10.43 -13.67 -15.37
CA MET A 102 11.52 -12.70 -15.20
C MET A 102 12.33 -12.91 -13.92
N ASN A 103 12.03 -13.96 -13.14
CA ASN A 103 12.67 -14.23 -11.84
C ASN A 103 12.69 -13.00 -10.91
N ILE A 104 11.57 -12.28 -10.84
CA ILE A 104 11.44 -11.06 -10.03
C ILE A 104 11.24 -11.45 -8.57
N TYR A 105 12.04 -10.85 -7.67
CA TYR A 105 11.83 -11.00 -6.24
C TYR A 105 10.42 -10.51 -5.84
N ARG A 106 9.69 -11.36 -5.13
CA ARG A 106 8.36 -11.03 -4.61
C ARG A 106 8.36 -11.02 -3.10
N GLN A 107 8.29 -9.82 -2.55
CA GLN A 107 8.15 -9.59 -1.12
C GLN A 107 6.84 -10.20 -0.59
N ASP A 108 6.88 -10.81 0.60
CA ASP A 108 5.77 -11.52 1.23
C ASP A 108 5.20 -10.85 2.50
N TYR A 109 5.55 -9.58 2.72
CA TYR A 109 5.00 -8.69 3.74
C TYR A 109 4.64 -7.32 3.12
N CYS A 110 3.76 -6.54 3.75
CA CYS A 110 3.28 -5.26 3.18
C CYS A 110 4.37 -4.19 2.96
N GLY A 111 5.46 -4.23 3.72
CA GLY A 111 6.58 -3.28 3.62
C GLY A 111 6.73 -2.30 4.79
N CYS A 112 5.84 -2.35 5.80
CA CYS A 112 6.00 -1.57 7.01
C CYS A 112 6.73 -2.35 8.11
N ALA A 113 7.33 -1.63 9.07
CA ALA A 113 8.09 -2.22 10.17
C ALA A 113 7.30 -3.29 10.94
N TYR A 114 6.01 -3.05 11.20
CA TYR A 114 5.15 -4.01 11.89
C TYR A 114 4.84 -5.26 11.05
N SER A 115 4.58 -5.11 9.75
CA SER A 115 4.38 -6.28 8.87
C SER A 115 5.63 -7.17 8.79
N LEU A 116 6.82 -6.56 8.81
CA LEU A 116 8.09 -7.29 8.84
C LEU A 116 8.32 -7.98 10.19
N ARG A 117 8.00 -7.31 11.30
CA ARG A 117 8.05 -7.90 12.65
C ARG A 117 7.17 -9.15 12.70
N ASP A 118 5.91 -9.03 12.29
CA ASP A 118 4.93 -10.11 12.38
C ASP A 118 5.35 -11.30 11.50
N LYS A 119 5.90 -11.01 10.31
CA LYS A 119 6.46 -12.03 9.43
C LYS A 119 7.62 -12.80 10.08
N LYS A 120 8.58 -12.09 10.68
CA LYS A 120 9.71 -12.72 11.38
C LYS A 120 9.26 -13.56 12.57
N LEU A 121 8.28 -13.09 13.35
CA LEU A 121 7.73 -13.86 14.47
C LEU A 121 7.09 -15.16 13.99
N TRP A 122 6.31 -15.11 12.89
CA TRP A 122 5.73 -16.29 12.27
C TRP A 122 6.79 -17.32 11.83
N GLU A 123 7.88 -16.86 11.21
CA GLU A 123 9.00 -17.73 10.79
C GLU A 123 9.71 -18.40 11.96
N ILE A 124 9.88 -17.69 13.08
CA ILE A 124 10.51 -18.24 14.28
C ILE A 124 9.63 -19.34 14.89
N ASN A 125 8.33 -19.07 15.04
CA ASN A 125 7.39 -20.03 15.62
C ASN A 125 7.29 -21.30 14.78
N LYS A 126 7.22 -21.15 13.45
CA LYS A 126 7.18 -22.30 12.53
C LYS A 126 8.41 -23.21 12.67
N LYS A 127 9.60 -22.62 12.81
CA LYS A 127 10.85 -23.38 13.04
C LYS A 127 10.91 -24.08 14.40
N GLN A 128 10.14 -23.62 15.38
CA GLN A 128 10.04 -24.26 16.70
C GLN A 128 9.04 -25.42 16.69
N GLU A 129 7.97 -25.33 15.91
CA GLU A 129 6.97 -26.40 15.73
C GLU A 129 7.51 -27.58 14.89
N GLU A 130 8.46 -27.33 14.00
CA GLU A 130 9.12 -28.35 13.16
C GLU A 130 10.27 -29.09 13.87
N LYS A 131 10.57 -28.75 15.14
CA LYS A 131 11.61 -29.37 15.98
C LYS A 131 11.01 -30.26 17.06
#